data_AF-A0A2N3I021-F1
#
_entry.id   AF-A0A2N3I021-F1
#
_cell.length_a   1.000
_cell.length_b   1.000
_cell.length_c   1.000
_cell.angle_alpha   90.00
_cell.angle_beta   90.00
_cell.angle_gamma   90.00
#
_symmetry.space_group_name_H-M   'P 1'
#
loop_
_entity.id
_entity.type
_entity.pdbx_description
1 polymer ?
#
loop_
_entity_poly.entity_id
_entity_poly.type
_entity_poly.pdbx_seq_one_letter_code
_entity_poly.pdbx_strand_id
1 'polypeptide(L)'
;MTKKKYEMPVNLNDYIVNRMKEKYISNTELARQLQMNHSSVLFMLKNPGMQIRRLWTICEALDLNVFRYLANEIGIENPVDSGNILRDAEIENLKKEIEDLKKERDLLKEVIGLQGR
;
A
#
# COMPACT_ATOMS: atom_id res chain seq x y z
N MET A 1 14.85 -36.35 4.89
CA MET A 1 15.10 -34.94 4.49
C MET A 1 14.80 -34.04 5.68
N THR A 2 15.82 -33.59 6.38
CA THR A 2 15.68 -32.68 7.52
C THR A 2 15.25 -31.31 6.99
N LYS A 3 14.03 -30.86 7.32
CA LYS A 3 13.56 -29.52 6.97
C LYS A 3 14.51 -28.51 7.63
N LYS A 4 15.30 -27.78 6.84
CA LYS A 4 16.06 -26.62 7.31
C LYS A 4 15.05 -25.67 7.96
N LYS A 5 15.15 -25.46 9.28
CA LYS A 5 14.31 -24.51 9.99
C LYS A 5 14.82 -23.12 9.59
N TYR A 6 14.17 -22.51 8.61
CA TYR A 6 14.43 -21.12 8.26
C TYR A 6 13.92 -20.26 9.40
N GLU A 7 14.83 -19.77 10.23
CA GLU A 7 14.52 -18.77 11.23
C GLU A 7 14.42 -17.43 10.52
N MET A 8 13.22 -16.85 10.50
CA MET A 8 13.08 -15.48 10.01
C MET A 8 13.72 -14.54 11.03
N PRO A 9 14.54 -13.58 10.59
CA PRO A 9 15.19 -12.62 11.48
C PRO A 9 14.19 -11.70 12.19
N VAL A 10 12.93 -11.66 11.73
CA VAL A 10 11.90 -10.77 12.22
C VAL A 10 10.59 -11.51 12.45
N ASN A 11 9.93 -11.24 13.59
CA ASN A 11 8.58 -11.71 13.85
C ASN A 11 7.54 -10.74 13.26
N LEU A 12 7.08 -11.03 12.04
CA LEU A 12 6.06 -10.22 11.36
C LEU A 12 4.72 -10.17 12.11
N ASN A 13 4.39 -11.20 12.90
CA ASN A 13 3.15 -11.20 13.65
C ASN A 13 3.17 -10.17 14.78
N ASP A 14 4.30 -10.02 15.46
CA ASP A 14 4.45 -8.99 16.50
C ASP A 14 4.35 -7.59 15.91
N TYR A 15 4.94 -7.38 14.73
CA TYR A 15 4.81 -6.12 13.99
C TYR A 15 3.35 -5.80 13.65
N ILE A 16 2.59 -6.77 13.13
CA ILE A 16 1.16 -6.63 12.84
C ILE A 16 0.38 -6.30 14.13
N VAL A 17 0.62 -7.03 15.22
CA VAL A 17 -0.05 -6.82 16.52
C VAL A 17 0.24 -5.43 17.07
N ASN A 18 1.47 -4.93 16.95
CA ASN A 18 1.83 -3.59 17.39
C ASN A 18 1.11 -2.53 16.56
N ARG A 19 1.03 -2.70 15.23
CA ARG A 19 0.25 -1.80 14.37
C ARG A 19 -1.24 -1.77 14.73
N MET A 20 -1.82 -2.93 15.05
CA MET A 20 -3.20 -3.01 15.52
C MET A 20 -3.41 -2.20 16.80
N LYS A 21 -2.47 -2.28 17.76
CA LYS A 21 -2.52 -1.49 19.00
C LYS A 21 -2.44 0.01 18.73
N GLU A 22 -1.53 0.45 17.87
CA GLU A 22 -1.39 1.86 17.47
C GLU A 22 -2.68 2.41 16.84
N LYS A 23 -3.35 1.61 16.01
CA LYS A 23 -4.60 2.00 15.35
C LYS A 23 -5.86 1.72 16.17
N TYR A 24 -5.73 1.24 17.41
CA TYR A 24 -6.86 0.81 18.26
C TYR A 24 -7.79 -0.22 17.59
N ILE A 25 -7.24 -1.08 16.74
CA ILE A 25 -7.97 -2.13 16.03
C ILE A 25 -7.97 -3.41 16.89
N SER A 26 -9.16 -3.90 17.25
CA SER A 26 -9.30 -5.17 17.99
C SER A 26 -9.20 -6.38 17.06
N ASN A 27 -8.94 -7.56 17.64
CA ASN A 27 -8.97 -8.82 16.88
C ASN A 27 -10.33 -9.09 16.23
N THR A 28 -11.43 -8.71 16.90
CA THR A 28 -12.79 -8.81 16.36
C THR A 28 -12.98 -7.90 15.17
N GLU A 29 -12.49 -6.67 15.25
CA GLU A 29 -12.57 -5.70 14.15
C GLU A 29 -11.74 -6.17 12.95
N LEU A 30 -10.51 -6.64 13.19
CA LEU A 30 -9.68 -7.21 12.13
C LEU A 30 -10.36 -8.44 11.50
N ALA A 31 -10.95 -9.32 12.31
CA ALA A 31 -11.68 -10.48 11.81
C ALA A 31 -12.84 -10.07 10.88
N ARG A 32 -13.58 -9.01 11.23
CA ARG A 32 -14.63 -8.44 10.37
C ARG A 32 -14.08 -7.92 9.06
N GLN A 33 -12.98 -7.15 9.10
CA GLN A 33 -12.35 -6.59 7.90
C GLN A 33 -11.80 -7.67 6.96
N LEU A 34 -11.23 -8.74 7.54
CA LEU A 34 -10.70 -9.87 6.78
C LEU A 34 -11.78 -10.89 6.37
N GLN A 35 -13.04 -10.69 6.75
CA GLN A 35 -14.14 -11.66 6.56
C GLN A 35 -13.79 -13.06 7.10
N MET A 36 -13.15 -13.09 8.26
CA MET A 36 -12.70 -14.32 8.93
C MET A 36 -13.37 -14.47 10.29
N ASN A 37 -13.45 -15.70 10.79
CA ASN A 37 -13.84 -15.89 12.18
C ASN A 37 -12.71 -15.48 13.14
N HIS A 38 -13.09 -15.02 14.33
CA HIS A 38 -12.16 -14.50 15.34
C HIS A 38 -11.07 -15.51 15.72
N SER A 39 -11.42 -16.80 15.88
CA SER A 39 -10.47 -17.86 16.21
C SER A 39 -9.40 -18.06 15.13
N SER A 40 -9.76 -17.89 13.86
CA SER A 40 -8.84 -17.99 12.72
C SER A 40 -7.85 -16.84 12.72
N VAL A 41 -8.29 -15.63 13.06
CA VAL A 41 -7.40 -14.47 13.18
C VAL A 41 -6.43 -14.65 14.34
N LEU A 42 -6.90 -15.09 15.51
CA LEU A 42 -6.04 -15.39 16.65
C LEU A 42 -5.00 -16.48 16.34
N PHE A 43 -5.43 -17.56 15.67
CA PHE A 43 -4.52 -18.62 15.26
C PHE A 43 -3.49 -18.10 14.26
N MET A 44 -3.91 -17.32 13.28
CA MET A 44 -3.03 -16.72 12.28
C MET A 44 -1.97 -15.81 12.89
N LEU A 45 -2.34 -14.94 13.83
CA LEU A 45 -1.40 -14.04 14.51
C LEU A 45 -0.43 -14.79 15.45
N LYS A 46 -0.76 -16.00 15.89
CA LYS A 46 0.13 -16.81 16.74
C LYS A 46 1.12 -17.69 15.97
N ASN A 47 0.89 -17.94 14.68
CA ASN A 47 1.68 -18.90 13.91
C ASN A 47 2.62 -18.22 12.90
N PRO A 48 3.94 -18.51 12.95
CA PRO A 48 4.89 -18.01 11.95
C PRO A 48 4.73 -18.82 10.65
N GLY A 49 4.10 -18.22 9.64
CA GLY A 49 3.87 -18.88 8.35
C GLY A 49 2.65 -18.37 7.60
N MET A 50 2.40 -17.06 7.65
CA MET A 50 1.23 -16.48 7.01
C MET A 50 1.37 -16.52 5.48
N GLN A 51 0.30 -16.96 4.80
CA GLN A 51 0.25 -16.93 3.34
C GLN A 51 0.31 -15.48 2.83
N ILE A 52 1.08 -15.23 1.76
CA ILE A 52 1.24 -13.88 1.17
C ILE A 52 -0.10 -13.21 0.86
N ARG A 53 -1.08 -13.97 0.33
CA ARG A 53 -2.43 -13.45 0.06
C ARG A 53 -3.09 -12.90 1.32
N ARG A 54 -2.95 -13.58 2.47
CA ARG A 54 -3.51 -13.12 3.74
C ARG A 54 -2.75 -11.91 4.27
N LEU A 55 -1.43 -11.94 4.14
CA LEU A 55 -0.57 -10.82 4.49
C LEU A 55 -0.94 -9.56 3.71
N TRP A 56 -1.24 -9.69 2.42
CA TRP A 56 -1.73 -8.61 1.57
C TRP A 56 -3.01 -7.98 2.11
N THR A 57 -4.03 -8.78 2.42
CA THR A 57 -5.29 -8.25 2.97
C THR A 57 -5.09 -7.55 4.31
N ILE A 58 -4.15 -8.01 5.14
CA ILE A 58 -3.77 -7.32 6.38
C ILE A 58 -3.06 -6.00 6.10
N CYS A 59 -2.14 -5.97 5.12
CA CYS A 59 -1.49 -4.74 4.68
C CYS A 59 -2.51 -3.68 4.27
N GLU A 60 -3.53 -4.05 3.51
CA GLU A 60 -4.62 -3.15 3.11
C GLU A 60 -5.47 -2.70 4.31
N ALA A 61 -5.91 -3.64 5.14
CA ALA A 61 -6.77 -3.36 6.29
C ALA A 61 -6.09 -2.47 7.34
N LEU A 62 -4.78 -2.68 7.56
CA LEU A 62 -4.00 -1.95 8.55
C LEU A 62 -3.21 -0.78 7.94
N ASP A 63 -3.30 -0.55 6.63
CA ASP A 63 -2.48 0.41 5.89
C ASP A 63 -1.00 0.32 6.37
N LEU A 64 -0.41 -0.83 6.05
CA LEU A 64 0.89 -1.27 6.51
C LEU A 64 1.66 -1.90 5.35
N ASN A 65 2.96 -1.62 5.25
CA ASN A 65 3.83 -2.21 4.24
C ASN A 65 4.81 -3.20 4.88
N VAL A 66 4.39 -4.46 5.02
CA VAL A 66 5.21 -5.53 5.62
C VAL A 66 6.49 -5.76 4.82
N PHE A 67 6.43 -5.67 3.49
CA PHE A 67 7.60 -5.94 2.65
C PHE A 67 8.68 -4.87 2.82
N ARG A 68 8.30 -3.60 2.92
CA ARG A 68 9.24 -2.51 3.23
C ARG A 68 9.85 -2.68 4.61
N TYR A 69 9.04 -3.03 5.61
CA TYR A 69 9.55 -3.31 6.95
C TYR A 69 10.56 -4.47 6.95
N LEU A 70 10.20 -5.59 6.34
CA LEU A 70 11.08 -6.75 6.23
C LEU A 70 12.38 -6.41 5.50
N ALA A 71 12.29 -5.68 4.38
CA ALA A 71 13.44 -5.25 3.59
C ALA A 71 14.41 -4.38 4.42
N ASN A 72 13.88 -3.42 5.19
CA ASN A 72 14.67 -2.59 6.09
C ASN A 72 15.39 -3.41 7.16
N GLU A 73 14.67 -4.33 7.82
CA GLU A 73 15.20 -5.14 8.92
C GLU A 73 16.32 -6.10 8.47
N ILE A 74 16.26 -6.57 7.22
CA ILE A 74 17.27 -7.49 6.66
C ILE A 74 18.30 -6.79 5.77
N GLY A 75 18.30 -5.45 5.74
CA GLY A 75 19.27 -4.65 5.00
C GLY A 75 19.15 -4.77 3.47
N ILE A 76 17.96 -5.08 2.94
CA ILE A 76 17.68 -5.06 1.50
C ILE A 76 17.19 -3.65 1.15
N GLU A 77 18.08 -2.85 0.58
CA GLU A 77 17.77 -1.46 0.24
C GLU A 77 16.85 -1.34 -0.98
N ASN A 78 16.93 -2.28 -1.94
CA ASN A 78 16.18 -2.28 -3.22
C ASN A 78 15.84 -0.85 -3.67
N PRO A 79 16.86 -0.01 -3.96
CA PRO A 79 16.64 1.41 -4.16
C PRO A 79 15.61 1.59 -5.27
N VAL A 80 14.45 2.12 -4.90
CA VAL A 80 13.51 2.60 -5.90
C VAL A 80 14.23 3.75 -6.55
N ASP A 81 14.52 3.63 -7.85
CA ASP A 81 15.14 4.69 -8.63
C ASP A 81 14.29 5.95 -8.43
N SER A 82 14.77 6.82 -7.55
CA SER A 82 13.99 7.93 -7.00
C SER A 82 13.69 8.93 -8.12
N GLY A 83 14.50 8.90 -9.18
CA GLY A 83 14.25 9.57 -10.43
C GLY A 83 12.94 9.14 -11.09
N ASN A 84 12.57 7.86 -11.07
CA ASN A 84 11.34 7.39 -11.71
C ASN A 84 10.08 7.79 -10.92
N ILE A 85 10.09 7.74 -9.58
CA ILE A 85 8.94 8.20 -8.78
C ILE A 85 8.70 9.71 -8.98
N LEU A 86 9.76 10.52 -8.92
CA LEU A 86 9.66 11.97 -9.13
C LEU A 86 9.20 12.28 -10.57
N ARG A 87 9.74 11.55 -11.55
CA ARG A 87 9.38 11.68 -12.96
C ARG A 87 7.92 11.27 -13.22
N ASP A 88 7.43 10.21 -12.60
CA ASP A 88 6.04 9.76 -12.75
C ASP A 88 5.06 10.78 -12.14
N ALA A 89 5.42 11.37 -10.99
CA ALA A 89 4.64 12.44 -10.38
C ALA A 89 4.65 13.73 -11.24
N GLU A 90 5.79 14.07 -11.84
CA GLU A 90 5.91 15.20 -12.75
C GLU A 90 5.14 14.98 -14.05
N ILE A 91 5.19 13.77 -14.63
CA ILE A 91 4.39 13.39 -15.80
C ILE A 91 2.89 13.55 -15.52
N GLU A 92 2.43 13.15 -14.34
CA GLU A 92 1.02 13.26 -13.98
C GLU A 92 0.58 14.72 -13.82
N ASN A 93 1.40 15.54 -13.18
CA ASN A 93 1.15 16.98 -13.07
C ASN A 93 1.11 17.66 -14.46
N LEU A 94 2.06 17.35 -15.33
CA LEU A 94 2.12 17.91 -16.68
C LEU A 94 0.92 17.49 -17.54
N LYS A 95 0.45 16.24 -17.40
CA LYS A 95 -0.77 15.78 -18.11
C LYS A 95 -1.99 16.59 -17.69
N LYS A 96 -2.14 16.87 -16.40
CA LYS A 96 -3.24 17.67 -15.86
C LYS A 96 -3.19 19.11 -16.37
N GLU A 97 -2.01 19.73 -16.36
CA GLU A 97 -1.82 21.08 -16.88
C GLU A 97 -2.16 21.17 -18.37
N ILE A 98 -1.73 20.20 -19.18
CA ILE A 98 -2.09 20.12 -20.60
C ILE A 98 -3.59 19.99 -20.81
N GLU A 99 -4.29 19.24 -19.96
CA GLU A 99 -5.74 19.09 -20.05
C GLU A 99 -6.46 20.41 -19.73
N ASP A 100 -6.03 21.09 -18.67
CA ASP A 100 -6.60 22.37 -18.25
C ASP A 100 -6.36 23.45 -19.30
N LEU A 101 -5.15 23.54 -19.85
CA LEU A 101 -4.81 24.48 -20.93
C LEU A 101 -5.59 24.18 -22.22
N LYS A 102 -5.85 22.91 -22.54
CA LYS A 102 -6.68 22.53 -23.69
C LYS A 102 -8.13 23.00 -23.50
N LYS A 103 -8.70 22.81 -22.31
CA LYS A 103 -10.05 23.29 -21.97
C LYS A 103 -10.13 24.81 -22.09
N GLU A 104 -9.15 25.53 -21.53
CA GLU A 104 -9.11 26.99 -21.58
C GLU A 104 -9.02 27.50 -23.04
N ARG A 105 -8.12 26.91 -23.84
CA ARG A 105 -8.02 27.23 -25.27
C ARG A 105 -9.33 27.00 -26.01
N ASP A 106 -10.02 25.88 -25.76
CA ASP A 106 -11.24 25.55 -26.46
C ASP A 106 -12.38 26.51 -26.09
N LEU A 107 -12.51 26.86 -24.81
CA LEU A 107 -13.42 27.91 -24.35
C LEU A 107 -13.12 29.27 -25.01
N LEU A 108 -11.86 29.68 -25.08
CA LEU A 108 -11.47 30.94 -25.73
C LEU A 108 -11.81 30.96 -27.21
N LYS A 109 -11.63 29.84 -27.92
CA LYS A 109 -12.02 29.71 -29.34
C LYS A 109 -13.53 29.83 -29.52
N GLU A 110 -14.32 29.23 -28.63
CA GLU A 110 -15.78 29.36 -28.67
C GLU A 110 -16.21 30.81 -28.45
N VAL A 111 -15.63 31.50 -27.45
CA VAL A 111 -15.94 32.91 -27.16
C VAL A 111 -15.60 33.82 -28.35
N ILE A 112 -14.41 33.65 -28.95
CA ILE A 112 -14.01 34.43 -30.13
C ILE A 112 -14.93 34.13 -31.33
N GLY A 113 -15.29 32.86 -31.54
CA GLY A 113 -16.22 32.46 -32.59
C GLY A 113 -17.65 33.02 -32.43
N LEU A 114 -18.07 33.30 -31.19
CA LEU A 114 -19.34 33.95 -30.88
C LEU A 114 -19.30 35.47 -31.04
N GLN A 115 -18.14 36.11 -30.82
CA GLN A 115 -17.96 37.56 -30.96
C GLN A 115 -17.66 38.02 -32.40
N GLY A 116 -17.23 37.11 -33.28
CA GLY A 116 -16.96 37.38 -34.70
C GLY A 116 -18.16 37.25 -35.65
N ARG A 117 -19.40 37.19 -35.13
CA ARG A 117 -20.65 37.16 -35.89
C ARG A 117 -21.44 38.44 -35.72
#